data_AF-A8Q0G0-F1
#
_entry.id   AF-A8Q0G0-F1
#
_cell.length_a   1.000
_cell.length_b   1.000
_cell.length_c   1.000
_cell.angle_alpha   90.00
_cell.angle_beta   90.00
_cell.angle_gamma   90.00
#
_symmetry.space_group_name_H-M   'P 1'
#
loop_
_entity.id
_entity.type
_entity.pdbx_description
1 polymer ?
#
loop_
_entity_poly.entity_id
_entity_poly.type
_entity_poly.pdbx_seq_one_letter_code
_entity_poly.pdbx_strand_id
1 'polypeptide(L)'
;MLKSSATLSLELVAARHDENVEKDAMRLMEDLACNAERIPARDMVISLAKYVPALNLDIQLDALDTAQWQDPWCRPVLTRRAEDLLEATDVTYDDVTCILTEYIRPIFQQQHRDKHSYGQRAASHLREWKDDTDMPAWTRTEPNSHGHIPIGCHNVLAWLISQLNRLTSSSSSSHAPLPGLTSAAKEPLRTSREWDQVWPLVLPPVITWLDTPNPREKILGACIAQRLIRFAPPALLVRTGIDRLLRESVSRMLSFMTDAHRGPLVLCTAMQGRLALISRLPMDHQFDAQASLFSDAVLTALSYCAPASSSTQALLPVDSTRTATLSSPRLQQALAYTACTCAQSLLCRMGEPSLRFWNAWMDWACAWLEHALGAVHAPFPVPSAYACPARPMSDMVDEIIEHGHLKSDSHGPRSAVSDWVDAGRVLLHSLHACVQATQTLVEYATDATVVDTPLPTHAPGLRVWMPRLMAAACKCSIRLQDLDIQEPPVVHTRASTLLASLQTLCYTILRTDDSFYTVRMCLAREDDLLYERAPPSLYTY
;
A
#
# COMPACT_ATOMS: atom_id res chain seq x y z
N MET A 1 -29.01 23.45 20.26
CA MET A 1 -28.66 23.02 18.89
C MET A 1 -27.48 22.04 18.84
N LEU A 2 -26.53 22.04 19.79
CA LEU A 2 -25.50 20.99 19.98
C LEU A 2 -26.03 19.55 20.23
N LYS A 3 -27.34 19.37 20.45
CA LYS A 3 -27.95 18.05 20.67
C LYS A 3 -28.08 17.21 19.40
N SER A 4 -28.09 17.83 18.20
CA SER A 4 -28.11 17.05 16.96
C SER A 4 -26.75 16.38 16.72
N SER A 5 -25.62 17.11 16.76
CA SER A 5 -24.29 16.51 16.56
C SER A 5 -23.98 15.31 17.47
N ALA A 6 -24.48 15.34 18.72
CA ALA A 6 -24.29 14.26 19.69
C ALA A 6 -25.19 13.02 19.44
N THR A 7 -26.39 13.20 18.87
CA THR A 7 -27.22 12.08 18.40
C THR A 7 -26.72 11.53 17.06
N LEU A 8 -26.20 12.41 16.19
CA LEU A 8 -25.73 12.13 14.83
C LEU A 8 -24.45 11.28 14.73
N SER A 9 -23.77 11.01 15.84
CA SER A 9 -22.62 10.08 15.83
C SER A 9 -22.72 8.88 16.78
N LEU A 10 -23.85 8.71 17.48
CA LEU A 10 -24.21 7.48 18.17
C LEU A 10 -24.49 6.33 17.18
N GLU A 11 -24.93 6.63 15.95
CA GLU A 11 -25.16 5.64 14.89
C GLU A 11 -23.86 5.05 14.32
N LEU A 12 -22.75 5.81 14.34
CA LEU A 12 -21.41 5.32 14.00
C LEU A 12 -20.89 4.27 15.01
N VAL A 13 -21.43 4.23 16.23
CA VAL A 13 -21.05 3.26 17.28
C VAL A 13 -21.75 1.91 17.07
N ALA A 14 -22.94 1.89 16.47
CA ALA A 14 -23.62 0.66 16.07
C ALA A 14 -23.00 0.00 14.82
N ALA A 15 -22.08 0.70 14.15
CA ALA A 15 -21.51 0.37 12.83
C ALA A 15 -20.61 -0.85 12.74
N ARG A 16 -20.41 -1.63 13.81
CA ARG A 16 -19.48 -2.76 13.71
C ARG A 16 -20.00 -3.87 12.78
N HIS A 17 -21.29 -4.24 12.75
CA HIS A 17 -21.73 -5.42 11.98
C HIS A 17 -23.22 -5.43 11.51
N ASP A 18 -23.93 -4.29 11.38
CA ASP A 18 -25.37 -4.30 11.09
C ASP A 18 -25.76 -3.71 9.72
N GLU A 19 -26.69 -4.36 9.00
CA GLU A 19 -27.29 -3.86 7.74
C GLU A 19 -28.08 -2.57 7.94
N ASN A 20 -28.51 -2.30 9.17
CA ASN A 20 -29.23 -1.07 9.52
C ASN A 20 -28.35 0.19 9.39
N VAL A 21 -27.03 0.06 9.54
CA VAL A 21 -26.09 1.19 9.57
C VAL A 21 -26.02 1.91 8.24
N GLU A 22 -26.03 1.18 7.13
CA GLU A 22 -26.03 1.81 5.80
C GLU A 22 -27.35 2.54 5.54
N LYS A 23 -28.48 1.97 5.96
CA LYS A 23 -29.79 2.61 5.82
C LYS A 23 -29.89 3.87 6.67
N ASP A 24 -29.39 3.84 7.90
CA ASP A 24 -29.42 4.97 8.81
C ASP A 24 -28.44 6.07 8.37
N ALA A 25 -27.22 5.71 7.94
CA ALA A 25 -26.29 6.66 7.33
C ALA A 25 -26.83 7.28 6.04
N MET A 26 -27.55 6.52 5.19
CA MET A 26 -28.21 7.08 4.02
C MET A 26 -29.33 8.03 4.39
N ARG A 27 -30.21 7.67 5.34
CA ARG A 27 -31.28 8.56 5.83
C ARG A 27 -30.71 9.87 6.38
N LEU A 28 -29.63 9.78 7.15
CA LEU A 28 -28.88 10.91 7.67
C LEU A 28 -28.41 11.83 6.53
N MET A 29 -27.78 11.27 5.50
CA MET A 29 -27.31 12.05 4.35
C MET A 29 -28.47 12.74 3.61
N GLU A 30 -29.63 12.07 3.48
CA GLU A 30 -30.83 12.68 2.89
C GLU A 30 -31.42 13.79 3.77
N ASP A 31 -31.44 13.60 5.10
CA ASP A 31 -31.89 14.63 6.04
C ASP A 31 -30.96 15.86 6.01
N LEU A 32 -29.65 15.64 5.91
CA LEU A 32 -28.66 16.70 5.72
C LEU A 32 -28.87 17.41 4.38
N ALA A 33 -29.12 16.67 3.30
CA ALA A 33 -29.38 17.24 1.98
C ALA A 33 -30.66 18.10 1.97
N CYS A 34 -31.73 17.62 2.60
CA CYS A 34 -33.01 18.35 2.72
C CYS A 34 -32.90 19.62 3.58
N ASN A 35 -31.92 19.69 4.49
CA ASN A 35 -31.71 20.83 5.38
C ASN A 35 -30.43 21.61 5.08
N ALA A 36 -29.79 21.40 3.92
CA ALA A 36 -28.47 21.95 3.60
C ALA A 36 -28.38 23.49 3.79
N GLU A 37 -29.42 24.23 3.41
CA GLU A 37 -29.47 25.70 3.57
C GLU A 37 -29.47 26.18 5.04
N ARG A 38 -29.83 25.30 5.99
CA ARG A 38 -29.97 25.63 7.42
C ARG A 38 -28.80 25.15 8.25
N ILE A 39 -27.97 24.26 7.71
CA ILE A 39 -26.86 23.64 8.43
C ILE A 39 -25.58 24.37 8.04
N PRO A 40 -24.77 24.85 9.01
CA PRO A 40 -23.47 25.44 8.71
C PRO A 40 -22.59 24.46 7.92
N ALA A 41 -21.87 24.97 6.91
CA ALA A 41 -20.99 24.15 6.07
C ALA A 41 -20.01 23.31 6.90
N ARG A 42 -19.44 23.88 7.98
CA ARG A 42 -18.58 23.15 8.91
C ARG A 42 -19.21 21.91 9.54
N ASP A 43 -20.50 21.96 9.87
CA ASP A 43 -21.22 20.85 10.50
C ASP A 43 -21.57 19.78 9.45
N MET A 44 -21.87 20.20 8.22
CA MET A 44 -22.00 19.30 7.07
C MET A 44 -20.69 18.54 6.83
N VAL A 45 -19.56 19.25 6.80
CA VAL A 45 -18.23 18.66 6.59
C VAL A 45 -17.88 17.64 7.67
N ILE A 46 -18.04 17.99 8.95
CA ILE A 46 -17.75 17.08 10.08
C ILE A 46 -18.60 15.81 9.99
N SER A 47 -19.84 15.92 9.50
CA SER A 47 -20.78 14.80 9.41
C SER A 47 -20.50 13.90 8.20
N LEU A 48 -20.25 14.49 7.03
CA LEU A 48 -20.13 13.78 5.75
C LEU A 48 -18.72 13.27 5.49
N ALA A 49 -17.67 14.04 5.81
CA ALA A 49 -16.30 13.68 5.47
C ALA A 49 -15.81 12.42 6.21
N LYS A 50 -16.49 11.99 7.28
CA LYS A 50 -16.21 10.72 7.98
C LYS A 50 -16.40 9.49 7.10
N TYR A 51 -17.27 9.57 6.09
CA TYR A 51 -17.57 8.51 5.14
C TYR A 51 -16.65 8.52 3.91
N VAL A 52 -15.75 9.51 3.80
CA VAL A 52 -14.79 9.62 2.70
C VAL A 52 -13.43 9.09 3.18
N PRO A 53 -12.96 7.92 2.71
CA PRO A 53 -11.82 7.25 3.31
C PRO A 53 -10.51 8.04 3.15
N ALA A 54 -9.77 8.16 4.25
CA ALA A 54 -8.39 8.63 4.23
C ALA A 54 -7.46 7.63 3.51
N LEU A 55 -7.81 6.35 3.45
CA LEU A 55 -7.03 5.39 2.68
C LEU A 55 -7.18 5.69 1.18
N ASN A 56 -6.10 6.17 0.53
CA ASN A 56 -6.02 6.33 -0.91
C ASN A 56 -4.65 5.84 -1.38
N LEU A 57 -4.61 4.64 -1.96
CA LEU A 57 -3.38 4.01 -2.39
C LEU A 57 -3.17 4.29 -3.88
N ASP A 58 -2.07 4.98 -4.22
CA ASP A 58 -1.67 5.17 -5.63
C ASP A 58 -1.22 3.86 -6.29
N ILE A 59 -0.72 2.91 -5.48
CA ILE A 59 -0.33 1.56 -5.89
C ILE A 59 -1.46 0.60 -5.52
N GLN A 60 -2.08 -0.02 -6.53
CA GLN A 60 -3.15 -1.00 -6.33
C GLN A 60 -2.58 -2.37 -5.93
N LEU A 61 -3.16 -2.97 -4.89
CA LEU A 61 -2.75 -4.27 -4.34
C LEU A 61 -3.92 -5.26 -4.37
N ASP A 62 -4.41 -5.58 -5.57
CA ASP A 62 -5.62 -6.38 -5.82
C ASP A 62 -5.66 -7.74 -5.10
N ALA A 63 -4.50 -8.32 -4.81
CA ALA A 63 -4.41 -9.62 -4.15
C ALA A 63 -4.79 -9.54 -2.66
N LEU A 64 -4.62 -8.37 -2.05
CA LEU A 64 -4.85 -8.15 -0.63
C LEU A 64 -6.23 -7.55 -0.42
N ASP A 65 -6.93 -8.01 0.61
CA ASP A 65 -8.20 -7.42 0.99
C ASP A 65 -7.97 -6.02 1.57
N THR A 66 -8.12 -4.99 0.74
CA THR A 66 -8.03 -3.60 1.19
C THR A 66 -9.26 -3.12 1.95
N ALA A 67 -10.39 -3.83 1.83
CA ALA A 67 -11.63 -3.45 2.50
C ALA A 67 -11.53 -3.64 4.01
N GLN A 68 -10.82 -4.67 4.47
CA GLN A 68 -10.55 -4.89 5.91
C GLN A 68 -9.76 -3.73 6.57
N TRP A 69 -9.17 -2.84 5.77
CA TRP A 69 -8.35 -1.72 6.23
C TRP A 69 -9.05 -0.36 6.10
N GLN A 70 -10.18 -0.31 5.40
CA GLN A 70 -11.05 0.85 5.38
C GLN A 70 -11.86 0.89 6.67
N ASP A 71 -12.34 2.08 7.03
CA ASP A 71 -13.32 2.13 8.12
C ASP A 71 -14.60 1.41 7.70
N PRO A 72 -15.22 0.59 8.57
CA PRO A 72 -16.39 -0.22 8.22
C PRO A 72 -17.57 0.57 7.63
N TRP A 73 -17.67 1.87 7.94
CA TRP A 73 -18.71 2.77 7.47
C TRP A 73 -18.38 3.45 6.13
N CYS A 74 -17.16 3.35 5.60
CA CYS A 74 -16.77 3.92 4.29
C CYS A 74 -17.14 3.01 3.12
N ARG A 75 -18.43 2.62 3.02
CA ARG A 75 -18.92 1.76 1.93
C ARG A 75 -19.04 2.54 0.63
N PRO A 76 -18.82 1.93 -0.55
CA PRO A 76 -18.82 2.65 -1.84
C PRO A 76 -20.07 3.51 -2.11
N VAL A 77 -21.26 3.03 -1.70
CA VAL A 77 -22.53 3.77 -1.85
C VAL A 77 -22.56 5.02 -0.97
N LEU A 78 -22.19 4.87 0.31
CA LEU A 78 -22.12 5.96 1.28
C LEU A 78 -21.02 6.97 0.91
N THR A 79 -19.86 6.49 0.49
CA THR A 79 -18.74 7.34 0.07
C THR A 79 -19.15 8.24 -1.08
N ARG A 80 -19.75 7.69 -2.14
CA ARG A 80 -20.21 8.48 -3.29
C ARG A 80 -21.24 9.53 -2.89
N ARG A 81 -22.24 9.14 -2.10
CA ARG A 81 -23.28 10.07 -1.65
C ARG A 81 -22.69 11.19 -0.79
N ALA A 82 -21.76 10.88 0.10
CA ALA A 82 -21.06 11.87 0.91
C ALA A 82 -20.22 12.82 0.06
N GLU A 83 -19.51 12.30 -0.95
CA GLU A 83 -18.74 13.12 -1.90
C GLU A 83 -19.63 14.09 -2.68
N ASP A 84 -20.77 13.62 -3.21
CA ASP A 84 -21.73 14.47 -3.94
C ASP A 84 -22.24 15.63 -3.07
N LEU A 85 -22.58 15.35 -1.81
CA LEU A 85 -23.07 16.36 -0.87
C LEU A 85 -21.96 17.32 -0.43
N LEU A 86 -20.73 16.82 -0.22
CA LEU A 86 -19.57 17.65 0.09
C LEU A 86 -19.18 18.56 -1.07
N GLU A 87 -19.32 18.10 -2.32
CA GLU A 87 -19.08 18.92 -3.51
C GLU A 87 -20.14 20.02 -3.69
N ALA A 88 -21.38 19.75 -3.29
CA ALA A 88 -22.45 20.74 -3.27
C ALA A 88 -22.36 21.74 -2.11
N THR A 89 -21.52 21.50 -1.10
CA THR A 89 -21.37 22.36 0.07
C THR A 89 -20.33 23.46 -0.20
N ASP A 90 -20.73 24.74 -0.08
CA ASP A 90 -19.80 25.87 -0.20
C ASP A 90 -18.98 26.04 1.09
N VAL A 91 -17.76 25.51 1.08
CA VAL A 91 -16.86 25.50 2.25
C VAL A 91 -15.84 26.62 2.14
N THR A 92 -15.77 27.47 3.14
CA THR A 92 -14.81 28.58 3.18
C THR A 92 -13.52 28.20 3.92
N TYR A 93 -12.48 29.02 3.77
CA TYR A 93 -11.25 28.88 4.56
C TYR A 93 -11.49 29.06 6.07
N ASP A 94 -12.44 29.91 6.45
CA ASP A 94 -12.82 30.12 7.85
C ASP A 94 -13.48 28.88 8.44
N ASP A 95 -14.31 28.17 7.66
CA ASP A 95 -14.88 26.88 8.06
C ASP A 95 -13.78 25.85 8.33
N VAL A 96 -12.79 25.75 7.44
CA VAL A 96 -11.65 24.83 7.63
C VAL A 96 -10.88 25.16 8.92
N THR A 97 -10.58 26.44 9.15
CA THR A 97 -9.86 26.88 10.35
C THR A 97 -10.67 26.63 11.63
N CYS A 98 -11.98 26.83 11.58
CA CYS A 98 -12.91 26.55 12.66
C CYS A 98 -12.94 25.04 12.96
N ILE A 99 -13.09 24.16 11.96
CA ILE A 99 -13.08 22.71 12.17
C ILE A 99 -11.74 22.25 12.76
N LEU A 100 -10.61 22.75 12.25
CA LEU A 100 -9.29 22.40 12.78
C LEU A 100 -9.13 22.82 14.25
N THR A 101 -9.67 23.98 14.63
CA THR A 101 -9.49 24.56 15.98
C THR A 101 -10.48 24.04 17.00
N GLU A 102 -11.75 23.89 16.61
CA GLU A 102 -12.87 23.55 17.51
C GLU A 102 -13.19 22.04 17.51
N TYR A 103 -12.91 21.33 16.41
CA TYR A 103 -13.18 19.89 16.32
C TYR A 103 -11.90 19.05 16.40
N ILE A 104 -10.94 19.23 15.50
CA ILE A 104 -9.74 18.36 15.42
C ILE A 104 -8.82 18.59 16.62
N ARG A 105 -8.38 19.83 16.87
CA ARG A 105 -7.39 20.13 17.92
C ARG A 105 -7.79 19.62 19.31
N PRO A 106 -9.04 19.80 19.81
CA PRO A 106 -9.42 19.34 21.14
C PRO A 106 -9.34 17.82 21.31
N ILE A 107 -9.63 17.06 20.25
CA ILE A 107 -9.52 15.60 20.25
C ILE A 107 -8.09 15.15 20.59
N PHE A 108 -7.07 15.81 20.03
CA PHE A 108 -5.67 15.45 20.23
C PHE A 108 -5.06 16.07 21.49
N GLN A 109 -5.60 17.19 21.98
CA GLN A 109 -5.13 17.82 23.22
C GLN A 109 -5.54 17.07 24.50
N GLN A 110 -6.71 16.41 24.50
CA GLN A 110 -7.17 15.62 25.65
C GLN A 110 -6.17 14.51 26.02
N GLN A 111 -5.52 13.90 25.04
CA GLN A 111 -4.52 12.85 25.24
C GLN A 111 -3.29 13.31 26.04
N HIS A 112 -2.91 14.59 25.96
CA HIS A 112 -1.79 15.13 26.75
C HIS A 112 -2.15 15.36 28.22
N ARG A 113 -3.41 15.70 28.53
CA ARG A 113 -3.84 15.92 29.92
C ARG A 113 -3.90 14.62 30.71
N ASP A 114 -4.41 13.55 30.11
CA ASP A 114 -4.57 12.25 30.79
C ASP A 114 -3.20 11.59 31.10
N LYS A 115 -2.18 11.85 30.27
CA LYS A 115 -0.81 11.35 30.48
C LYS A 115 -0.03 12.11 31.56
N HIS A 116 -0.34 13.38 31.83
CA HIS A 116 0.36 14.16 32.86
C HIS A 116 -0.03 13.78 34.30
N SER A 117 -1.10 12.99 34.48
CA SER A 117 -1.50 12.41 35.78
C SER A 117 -0.70 11.18 36.20
N TYR A 118 0.05 10.53 35.28
CA TYR A 118 0.90 9.39 35.59
C TYR A 118 2.28 9.59 34.97
N GLY A 119 3.27 9.89 35.82
CA GLY A 119 4.66 10.09 35.41
C GLY A 119 5.30 8.81 34.85
N GLN A 120 5.06 8.51 33.58
CA GLN A 120 5.77 7.44 32.86
C GLN A 120 6.42 7.99 31.58
N ARG A 121 7.76 8.01 31.61
CA ARG A 121 8.61 8.22 30.44
C ARG A 121 8.48 7.03 29.50
N ALA A 122 8.15 7.32 28.24
CA ALA A 122 8.69 6.75 27.00
C ALA A 122 9.34 5.34 27.06
N ALA A 123 8.56 4.30 27.38
CA ALA A 123 9.04 2.90 27.33
C ALA A 123 7.96 1.91 26.84
N SER A 124 7.08 2.32 25.92
CA SER A 124 6.02 1.46 25.38
C SER A 124 5.97 1.49 23.85
N HIS A 125 7.11 1.25 23.18
CA HIS A 125 7.15 1.18 21.72
C HIS A 125 6.52 -0.10 21.12
N LEU A 126 6.01 -1.03 21.93
CA LEU A 126 5.54 -2.36 21.48
C LEU A 126 4.26 -2.87 22.17
N ARG A 127 3.53 -2.07 22.95
CA ARG A 127 2.25 -2.51 23.53
C ARG A 127 1.09 -2.05 22.65
N GLU A 128 0.39 -3.00 22.03
CA GLU A 128 -1.01 -2.81 21.63
C GLU A 128 -1.84 -2.41 22.86
N TRP A 129 -2.82 -1.53 22.68
CA TRP A 129 -3.69 -1.05 23.76
C TRP A 129 -4.54 -2.20 24.29
N LYS A 130 -4.41 -2.50 25.58
CA LYS A 130 -5.02 -3.69 26.19
C LYS A 130 -6.47 -3.50 26.63
N ASP A 131 -6.89 -2.27 26.91
CA ASP A 131 -8.24 -1.92 27.42
C ASP A 131 -8.75 -0.59 26.84
N ASP A 132 -10.07 -0.36 26.82
CA ASP A 132 -10.72 0.88 26.38
C ASP A 132 -10.24 2.13 27.17
N THR A 133 -9.74 1.94 28.39
CA THR A 133 -9.16 3.01 29.22
C THR A 133 -7.77 3.48 28.75
N ASP A 134 -7.04 2.65 28.01
CA ASP A 134 -5.72 2.98 27.43
C ASP A 134 -5.82 3.58 26.01
N MET A 135 -7.04 3.61 25.43
CA MET A 135 -7.27 4.08 24.07
C MET A 135 -7.19 5.61 23.98
N PRO A 136 -6.42 6.16 23.00
CA PRO A 136 -6.36 7.58 22.77
C PRO A 136 -7.73 8.21 22.50
N ALA A 137 -7.93 9.46 22.92
CA ALA A 137 -9.19 10.17 22.76
C ALA A 137 -9.72 10.18 21.31
N TRP A 138 -8.83 10.24 20.30
CA TRP A 138 -9.21 10.20 18.88
C TRP A 138 -9.75 8.85 18.38
N THR A 139 -9.60 7.78 19.16
CA THR A 139 -10.19 6.46 18.85
C THR A 139 -11.50 6.20 19.58
N ARG A 140 -11.96 7.12 20.44
CA ARG A 140 -13.18 6.93 21.22
C ARG A 140 -14.42 7.03 20.34
N THR A 141 -15.36 6.15 20.63
CA THR A 141 -16.75 6.16 20.16
C THR A 141 -17.64 7.10 20.98
N GLU A 142 -17.16 7.40 22.19
CA GLU A 142 -17.60 8.40 23.17
C GLU A 142 -17.78 9.83 22.62
N PRO A 143 -18.91 10.57 22.74
CA PRO A 143 -18.82 12.03 22.58
C PRO A 143 -17.91 12.61 23.67
N ASN A 144 -17.02 13.51 23.25
CA ASN A 144 -16.13 14.20 24.16
C ASN A 144 -16.89 15.24 25.02
N SER A 145 -16.18 15.93 25.92
CA SER A 145 -16.76 16.99 26.77
C SER A 145 -17.43 18.14 26.01
N HIS A 146 -17.18 18.27 24.71
CA HIS A 146 -17.78 19.27 23.82
C HIS A 146 -18.92 18.68 22.95
N GLY A 147 -19.29 17.42 23.15
CA GLY A 147 -20.36 16.73 22.42
C GLY A 147 -19.94 16.19 21.04
N HIS A 148 -18.66 16.26 20.70
CA HIS A 148 -18.13 15.78 19.42
C HIS A 148 -17.66 14.34 19.51
N ILE A 149 -17.98 13.53 18.50
CA ILE A 149 -17.52 12.15 18.43
C ILE A 149 -16.24 12.07 17.59
N PRO A 150 -15.12 11.60 18.20
CA PRO A 150 -13.80 11.57 17.55
C PRO A 150 -13.68 10.55 16.42
N ILE A 151 -14.50 9.51 16.40
CA ILE A 151 -14.45 8.48 15.35
C ILE A 151 -14.59 9.09 13.95
N GLY A 152 -13.71 8.68 13.04
CA GLY A 152 -13.65 9.19 11.67
C GLY A 152 -12.96 10.56 11.51
N CYS A 153 -12.39 11.14 12.58
CA CYS A 153 -11.72 12.45 12.50
C CYS A 153 -10.51 12.46 11.56
N HIS A 154 -9.86 11.31 11.33
CA HIS A 154 -8.79 11.14 10.35
C HIS A 154 -9.27 11.34 8.91
N ASN A 155 -10.47 10.87 8.58
CA ASN A 155 -11.12 11.07 7.28
C ASN A 155 -11.48 12.54 7.09
N VAL A 156 -12.03 13.19 8.13
CA VAL A 156 -12.30 14.63 8.14
C VAL A 156 -11.01 15.42 7.89
N LEU A 157 -9.93 15.13 8.62
CA LEU A 157 -8.65 15.82 8.43
C LEU A 157 -8.07 15.61 7.03
N ALA A 158 -8.10 14.37 6.53
CA ALA A 158 -7.65 14.04 5.18
C ALA A 158 -8.39 14.84 4.10
N TRP A 159 -9.71 14.98 4.26
CA TRP A 159 -10.55 15.77 3.37
C TRP A 159 -10.20 17.27 3.46
N LEU A 160 -10.08 17.84 4.66
CA LEU A 160 -9.71 19.25 4.85
C LEU A 160 -8.38 19.59 4.17
N ILE A 161 -7.36 18.75 4.34
CA ILE A 161 -6.04 18.91 3.69
C ILE A 161 -6.18 18.97 2.17
N SER A 162 -7.08 18.17 1.59
CA SER A 162 -7.31 18.12 0.14
C SER A 162 -8.02 19.38 -0.38
N GLN A 163 -8.85 20.02 0.45
CA GLN A 163 -9.57 21.24 0.08
C GLN A 163 -8.74 22.50 0.22
N LEU A 164 -7.76 22.53 1.13
CA LEU A 164 -6.94 23.72 1.38
C LEU A 164 -6.34 24.32 0.10
N ASN A 165 -5.91 23.49 -0.87
CA ASN A 165 -5.37 24.01 -2.13
C ASN A 165 -6.44 24.58 -3.08
N ARG A 166 -7.68 24.06 -3.03
CA ARG A 166 -8.80 24.58 -3.85
C ARG A 166 -9.26 25.94 -3.33
N LEU A 167 -9.38 26.07 -2.02
CA LEU A 167 -9.89 27.27 -1.36
C LEU A 167 -8.91 28.46 -1.43
N THR A 168 -7.61 28.18 -1.44
CA THR A 168 -6.59 29.22 -1.68
C THR A 168 -6.57 29.71 -3.14
N SER A 169 -7.11 28.93 -4.08
CA SER A 169 -7.14 29.25 -5.51
C SER A 169 -8.42 29.99 -5.94
N SER A 170 -9.56 29.74 -5.30
CA SER A 170 -10.89 30.31 -5.64
C SER A 170 -11.10 31.75 -5.17
N SER A 171 -10.30 32.24 -4.23
CA SER A 171 -10.35 33.63 -3.71
C SER A 171 -9.88 34.70 -4.72
N SER A 172 -9.71 34.34 -5.99
CA SER A 172 -8.95 35.09 -7.01
C SER A 172 -9.81 35.97 -7.94
N SER A 173 -11.13 36.09 -7.77
CA SER A 173 -11.99 36.83 -8.71
C SER A 173 -12.27 38.31 -8.36
N SER A 174 -11.77 38.88 -7.26
CA SER A 174 -12.21 40.23 -6.81
C SER A 174 -11.24 41.41 -7.00
N HIS A 175 -10.07 41.26 -7.63
CA HIS A 175 -9.22 42.41 -7.95
C HIS A 175 -8.71 42.39 -9.40
N ALA A 176 -9.18 43.37 -10.17
CA ALA A 176 -8.75 43.63 -11.55
C ALA A 176 -7.21 43.74 -11.64
N PRO A 177 -6.56 43.15 -12.67
CA PRO A 177 -5.11 43.24 -12.82
C PRO A 177 -4.71 44.65 -13.28
N LEU A 178 -3.79 45.28 -12.55
CA LEU A 178 -2.99 46.38 -13.10
C LEU A 178 -2.11 45.83 -14.25
N PRO A 179 -2.04 46.50 -15.40
CA PRO A 179 -1.28 46.02 -16.54
C PRO A 179 0.23 46.18 -16.30
N GLY A 180 1.01 45.11 -16.51
CA GLY A 180 2.47 45.23 -16.67
C GLY A 180 3.38 44.25 -15.90
N LEU A 181 2.87 43.26 -15.17
CA LEU A 181 3.72 42.26 -14.50
C LEU A 181 3.36 40.85 -14.97
N THR A 182 4.36 40.16 -15.52
CA THR A 182 4.31 38.81 -16.07
C THR A 182 3.79 37.79 -15.03
N SER A 183 2.95 36.87 -15.49
CA SER A 183 2.12 35.99 -14.64
C SER A 183 2.87 34.88 -13.89
N ALA A 184 4.21 34.78 -14.00
CA ALA A 184 4.98 33.68 -13.43
C ALA A 184 5.39 33.87 -11.95
N ALA A 185 5.23 35.07 -11.37
CA ALA A 185 5.77 35.41 -10.05
C ALA A 185 4.73 35.59 -8.92
N LYS A 186 3.42 35.51 -9.22
CA LYS A 186 2.35 35.80 -8.23
C LYS A 186 1.69 34.58 -7.58
N GLU A 187 1.77 33.40 -8.18
CA GLU A 187 1.18 32.16 -7.64
C GLU A 187 1.86 31.51 -6.42
N PRO A 188 3.15 31.75 -6.06
CA PRO A 188 3.75 31.08 -4.89
C PRO A 188 3.61 31.84 -3.55
N LEU A 189 3.19 33.11 -3.54
CA LEU A 189 3.28 33.96 -2.33
C LEU A 189 2.04 33.95 -1.43
N ARG A 190 0.82 33.77 -1.98
CA ARG A 190 -0.41 33.81 -1.19
C ARG A 190 -0.78 32.46 -0.58
N THR A 191 -0.70 31.38 -1.37
CA THR A 191 -0.89 29.99 -0.89
C THR A 191 -0.02 29.66 0.33
N SER A 192 1.13 30.32 0.51
CA SER A 192 1.93 30.19 1.73
C SER A 192 1.22 30.72 2.98
N ARG A 193 0.49 31.85 2.91
CA ARG A 193 -0.05 32.56 4.08
C ARG A 193 -1.23 31.83 4.72
N GLU A 194 -2.13 31.26 3.92
CA GLU A 194 -3.21 30.42 4.45
C GLU A 194 -2.62 29.15 5.07
N TRP A 195 -1.72 28.47 4.34
CA TRP A 195 -1.04 27.30 4.88
C TRP A 195 -0.26 27.61 6.16
N ASP A 196 0.38 28.78 6.27
CA ASP A 196 1.12 29.26 7.45
C ASP A 196 0.28 29.30 8.73
N GLN A 197 -1.05 29.50 8.62
CA GLN A 197 -1.95 29.53 9.76
C GLN A 197 -2.47 28.14 10.14
N VAL A 198 -2.66 27.24 9.17
CA VAL A 198 -3.31 25.93 9.40
C VAL A 198 -2.32 24.79 9.61
N TRP A 199 -1.11 24.82 9.05
CA TRP A 199 -0.14 23.73 9.23
C TRP A 199 0.16 23.42 10.71
N PRO A 200 0.22 24.40 11.65
CA PRO A 200 0.44 24.10 13.07
C PRO A 200 -0.70 23.31 13.71
N LEU A 201 -1.91 23.35 13.12
CA LEU A 201 -3.08 22.60 13.56
C LEU A 201 -3.15 21.20 12.93
N VAL A 202 -2.61 21.05 11.71
CA VAL A 202 -2.62 19.80 10.94
C VAL A 202 -1.48 18.86 11.35
N LEU A 203 -0.27 19.39 11.53
CA LEU A 203 0.92 18.58 11.74
C LEU A 203 0.87 17.73 13.03
N PRO A 204 0.46 18.25 14.20
CA PRO A 204 0.48 17.45 15.43
C PRO A 204 -0.42 16.20 15.39
N PRO A 205 -1.67 16.25 14.89
CA PRO A 205 -2.46 15.03 14.65
C PRO A 205 -1.77 14.03 13.73
N VAL A 206 -1.21 14.49 12.59
CA VAL A 206 -0.50 13.63 11.62
C VAL A 206 0.67 12.89 12.28
N ILE A 207 1.50 13.62 13.03
CA ILE A 207 2.65 13.02 13.74
C ILE A 207 2.18 12.07 14.85
N THR A 208 1.07 12.39 15.54
CA THR A 208 0.49 11.51 16.57
C THR A 208 0.12 10.14 16.00
N TRP A 209 -0.49 10.09 14.82
CA TRP A 209 -0.76 8.82 14.13
C TRP A 209 0.50 8.15 13.61
N LEU A 210 1.48 8.89 13.10
CA LEU A 210 2.73 8.29 12.62
C LEU A 210 3.58 7.68 13.75
N ASP A 211 3.52 8.25 14.97
CA ASP A 211 4.29 7.81 16.14
C ASP A 211 3.55 6.77 17.01
N THR A 212 2.28 6.48 16.75
CA THR A 212 1.52 5.45 17.49
C THR A 212 2.15 4.06 17.36
N PRO A 213 2.11 3.19 18.38
CA PRO A 213 2.60 1.81 18.24
C PRO A 213 1.69 0.93 17.37
N ASN A 214 0.45 1.33 17.11
CA ASN A 214 -0.53 0.53 16.35
C ASN A 214 -0.32 0.66 14.82
N PRO A 215 -0.04 -0.43 14.09
CA PRO A 215 0.21 -0.35 12.65
C PRO A 215 -0.98 0.20 11.83
N ARG A 216 -2.23 -0.08 12.22
CA ARG A 216 -3.43 0.44 11.53
C ARG A 216 -3.45 1.97 11.54
N GLU A 217 -3.18 2.53 12.70
CA GLU A 217 -3.23 3.97 12.89
C GLU A 217 -2.03 4.66 12.22
N LYS A 218 -0.87 4.00 12.16
CA LYS A 218 0.28 4.47 11.37
C LYS A 218 -0.04 4.56 9.88
N ILE A 219 -0.72 3.55 9.33
CA ILE A 219 -1.17 3.52 7.93
C ILE A 219 -2.04 4.76 7.64
N LEU A 220 -3.01 5.07 8.52
CA LEU A 220 -3.83 6.27 8.39
C LEU A 220 -2.97 7.54 8.44
N GLY A 221 -2.06 7.64 9.41
CA GLY A 221 -1.10 8.73 9.52
C GLY A 221 -0.28 8.93 8.24
N ALA A 222 0.20 7.85 7.63
CA ALA A 222 0.96 7.90 6.37
C ALA A 222 0.12 8.37 5.19
N CYS A 223 -1.14 7.91 5.07
CA CYS A 223 -2.04 8.36 4.02
C CYS A 223 -2.38 9.86 4.15
N ILE A 224 -2.56 10.34 5.39
CA ILE A 224 -2.80 11.77 5.65
C ILE A 224 -1.53 12.58 5.38
N ALA A 225 -0.37 12.08 5.80
CA ALA A 225 0.93 12.71 5.52
C ALA A 225 1.18 12.82 4.01
N GLN A 226 0.88 11.79 3.23
CA GLN A 226 0.99 11.82 1.77
C GLN A 226 0.10 12.92 1.17
N ARG A 227 -1.14 13.09 1.65
CA ARG A 227 -1.99 14.21 1.24
C ARG A 227 -1.37 15.55 1.62
N LEU A 228 -0.88 15.69 2.85
CA LEU A 228 -0.20 16.91 3.30
C LEU A 228 0.97 17.26 2.38
N ILE A 229 1.82 16.29 2.03
CA ILE A 229 2.95 16.46 1.12
C ILE A 229 2.49 16.85 -0.29
N ARG A 230 1.38 16.26 -0.77
CA ARG A 230 0.84 16.51 -2.10
C ARG A 230 0.28 17.92 -2.26
N PHE A 231 -0.38 18.44 -1.22
CA PHE A 231 -1.13 19.71 -1.29
C PHE A 231 -0.44 20.90 -0.62
N ALA A 232 0.48 20.68 0.33
CA ALA A 232 1.20 21.78 0.96
C ALA A 232 2.21 22.43 -0.01
N PRO A 233 2.44 23.75 0.09
CA PRO A 233 3.47 24.43 -0.67
C PRO A 233 4.86 23.84 -0.37
N PRO A 234 5.67 23.44 -1.38
CA PRO A 234 6.98 22.84 -1.15
C PRO A 234 7.92 23.71 -0.32
N ALA A 235 7.88 25.03 -0.54
CA ALA A 235 8.68 26.00 0.22
C ALA A 235 8.33 26.02 1.72
N LEU A 236 7.06 25.77 2.07
CA LEU A 236 6.62 25.68 3.46
C LEU A 236 7.16 24.40 4.10
N LEU A 237 7.09 23.27 3.40
CA LEU A 237 7.58 21.98 3.92
C LEU A 237 9.07 22.06 4.26
N VAL A 238 9.88 22.65 3.38
CA VAL A 238 11.32 22.83 3.57
C VAL A 238 11.62 23.83 4.68
N ARG A 239 10.99 25.01 4.66
CA ARG A 239 11.26 26.08 5.65
C ARG A 239 10.92 25.66 7.07
N THR A 240 9.88 24.85 7.24
CA THR A 240 9.43 24.38 8.56
C THR A 240 10.09 23.06 8.99
N GLY A 241 10.84 22.40 8.10
CA GLY A 241 11.45 21.09 8.35
C GLY A 241 10.44 19.94 8.43
N ILE A 242 9.19 20.17 8.01
CA ILE A 242 8.14 19.13 7.97
C ILE A 242 8.53 18.01 7.01
N ASP A 243 9.18 18.33 5.90
CA ASP A 243 9.65 17.33 4.93
C ASP A 243 10.57 16.30 5.57
N ARG A 244 11.54 16.76 6.38
CA ARG A 244 12.48 15.91 7.11
C ARG A 244 11.77 15.11 8.20
N LEU A 245 10.91 15.76 8.98
CA LEU A 245 10.15 15.11 10.05
C LEU A 245 9.27 13.98 9.51
N LEU A 246 8.52 14.24 8.44
CA LEU A 246 7.68 13.22 7.80
C LEU A 246 8.52 12.10 7.19
N ARG A 247 9.67 12.42 6.57
CA ARG A 247 10.60 11.41 6.04
C ARG A 247 11.06 10.46 7.14
N GLU A 248 11.52 11.00 8.27
CA GLU A 248 12.02 10.20 9.40
C GLU A 248 10.90 9.37 10.02
N SER A 249 9.71 9.93 10.22
CA SER A 249 8.56 9.22 10.78
C SER A 249 8.05 8.11 9.85
N VAL A 250 7.92 8.37 8.55
CA VAL A 250 7.49 7.36 7.57
C VAL A 250 8.53 6.25 7.43
N SER A 251 9.84 6.57 7.44
CA SER A 251 10.89 5.55 7.44
C SER A 251 10.83 4.65 8.67
N ARG A 252 10.57 5.20 9.86
CA ARG A 252 10.40 4.41 11.10
C ARG A 252 9.21 3.44 11.02
N MET A 253 8.20 3.70 10.18
CA MET A 253 7.09 2.76 10.00
C MET A 253 7.52 1.44 9.38
N LEU A 254 8.60 1.42 8.59
CA LEU A 254 9.06 0.20 7.93
C LEU A 254 9.41 -0.90 8.95
N SER A 255 9.77 -0.58 10.19
CA SER A 255 9.99 -1.61 11.22
C SER A 255 8.72 -2.41 11.58
N PHE A 256 7.53 -1.94 11.18
CA PHE A 256 6.23 -2.60 11.39
C PHE A 256 5.77 -3.42 10.18
N MET A 257 6.58 -3.52 9.13
CA MET A 257 6.30 -4.37 7.96
C MET A 257 6.22 -5.87 8.32
N THR A 258 6.73 -6.26 9.49
CA THR A 258 6.68 -7.63 10.00
C THR A 258 5.34 -7.98 10.66
N ASP A 259 4.40 -7.04 10.75
CA ASP A 259 3.04 -7.35 11.21
C ASP A 259 2.32 -8.30 10.25
N ALA A 260 1.75 -9.39 10.77
CA ALA A 260 1.16 -10.47 9.97
C ALA A 260 0.01 -10.01 9.06
N HIS A 261 -0.80 -9.06 9.52
CA HIS A 261 -2.04 -8.64 8.86
C HIS A 261 -1.85 -7.35 8.07
N ARG A 262 -1.02 -6.44 8.60
CA ARG A 262 -0.91 -5.05 8.14
C ARG A 262 0.45 -4.72 7.54
N GLY A 263 1.45 -5.58 7.71
CA GLY A 263 2.81 -5.40 7.21
C GLY A 263 2.89 -5.01 5.73
N PRO A 264 2.18 -5.70 4.82
CA PRO A 264 2.13 -5.33 3.40
C PRO A 264 1.59 -3.91 3.17
N LEU A 265 0.58 -3.48 3.93
CA LEU A 265 0.01 -2.14 3.78
C LEU A 265 0.91 -1.06 4.40
N VAL A 266 1.57 -1.37 5.53
CA VAL A 266 2.62 -0.51 6.12
C VAL A 266 3.71 -0.24 5.08
N LEU A 267 4.21 -1.28 4.41
CA LEU A 267 5.21 -1.15 3.35
C LEU A 267 4.68 -0.27 2.21
N CYS A 268 3.48 -0.55 1.70
CA CYS A 268 2.89 0.18 0.58
C CYS A 268 2.69 1.67 0.90
N THR A 269 2.11 1.99 2.05
CA THR A 269 1.86 3.38 2.47
C THR A 269 3.14 4.14 2.78
N ALA A 270 4.12 3.48 3.40
CA ALA A 270 5.43 4.09 3.64
C ALA A 270 6.17 4.40 2.32
N MET A 271 6.11 3.46 1.36
CA MET A 271 6.64 3.65 0.01
C MET A 271 6.00 4.84 -0.70
N GLN A 272 4.67 4.93 -0.70
CA GLN A 272 3.94 6.03 -1.33
C GLN A 272 4.23 7.38 -0.67
N GLY A 273 4.27 7.42 0.67
CA GLY A 273 4.65 8.62 1.42
C GLY A 273 6.07 9.09 1.09
N ARG A 274 7.05 8.17 1.03
CA ARG A 274 8.42 8.50 0.64
C ARG A 274 8.51 8.94 -0.82
N LEU A 275 7.79 8.29 -1.74
CA LEU A 275 7.71 8.71 -3.15
C LEU A 275 7.11 10.10 -3.31
N ALA A 276 6.08 10.44 -2.53
CA ALA A 276 5.50 11.78 -2.53
C ALA A 276 6.54 12.84 -2.12
N LEU A 277 7.34 12.57 -1.07
CA LEU A 277 8.44 13.45 -0.65
C LEU A 277 9.52 13.57 -1.74
N ILE A 278 9.91 12.44 -2.34
CA ILE A 278 10.92 12.41 -3.41
C ILE A 278 10.46 13.25 -4.61
N SER A 279 9.18 13.18 -4.96
CA SER A 279 8.62 13.96 -6.07
C SER A 279 8.65 15.48 -5.86
N ARG A 280 9.00 15.95 -4.66
CA ARG A 280 9.21 17.38 -4.34
C ARG A 280 10.68 17.80 -4.43
N LEU A 281 11.61 16.85 -4.56
CA LEU A 281 13.03 17.15 -4.72
C LEU A 281 13.33 17.63 -6.15
N PRO A 282 14.39 18.44 -6.34
CA PRO A 282 14.93 18.71 -7.67
C PRO A 282 15.25 17.39 -8.40
N MET A 283 15.04 17.34 -9.72
CA MET A 283 15.20 16.13 -10.54
C MET A 283 16.55 15.43 -10.31
N ASP A 284 17.64 16.20 -10.19
CA ASP A 284 19.00 15.70 -9.98
C ASP A 284 19.15 14.88 -8.68
N HIS A 285 18.33 15.16 -7.67
CA HIS A 285 18.34 14.46 -6.38
C HIS A 285 17.28 13.35 -6.29
N GLN A 286 16.34 13.29 -7.24
CA GLN A 286 15.27 12.29 -7.21
C GLN A 286 15.84 10.90 -7.41
N PHE A 287 16.79 10.75 -8.33
CA PHE A 287 17.39 9.46 -8.63
C PHE A 287 18.03 8.83 -7.36
N ASP A 288 18.91 9.56 -6.67
CA ASP A 288 19.58 9.04 -5.47
C ASP A 288 18.59 8.71 -4.34
N ALA A 289 17.55 9.52 -4.21
CA ALA A 289 16.51 9.29 -3.21
C ALA A 289 15.62 8.08 -3.56
N GLN A 290 15.33 7.84 -4.85
CA GLN A 290 14.63 6.63 -5.33
C GLN A 290 15.50 5.39 -5.15
N ALA A 291 16.80 5.48 -5.44
CA ALA A 291 17.77 4.41 -5.23
C ALA A 291 17.87 4.02 -3.75
N SER A 292 17.94 5.01 -2.85
CA SER A 292 17.88 4.78 -1.40
C SER A 292 16.55 4.14 -0.99
N LEU A 293 15.41 4.62 -1.51
CA LEU A 293 14.11 4.03 -1.21
C LEU A 293 14.01 2.56 -1.67
N PHE A 294 14.53 2.24 -2.86
CA PHE A 294 14.58 0.89 -3.38
C PHE A 294 15.37 -0.04 -2.45
N SER A 295 16.54 0.41 -1.98
CA SER A 295 17.33 -0.37 -1.03
C SER A 295 16.64 -0.49 0.34
N ASP A 296 16.26 0.64 0.95
CA ASP A 296 15.76 0.70 2.33
C ASP A 296 14.43 -0.04 2.52
N ALA A 297 13.58 -0.05 1.50
CA ALA A 297 12.23 -0.60 1.57
C ALA A 297 12.06 -1.88 0.75
N VAL A 298 12.34 -1.84 -0.56
CA VAL A 298 12.11 -3.01 -1.44
C VAL A 298 13.08 -4.12 -1.08
N LEU A 299 14.39 -3.90 -1.18
CA LEU A 299 15.37 -4.95 -0.92
C LEU A 299 15.33 -5.43 0.55
N THR A 300 15.12 -4.52 1.50
CA THR A 300 14.87 -4.90 2.90
C THR A 300 13.66 -5.83 3.03
N ALA A 301 12.53 -5.53 2.39
CA ALA A 301 11.36 -6.41 2.41
C ALA A 301 11.61 -7.77 1.80
N LEU A 302 12.29 -7.80 0.66
CA LEU A 302 12.63 -9.04 -0.02
C LEU A 302 13.62 -9.87 0.80
N SER A 303 14.51 -9.25 1.59
CA SER A 303 15.44 -9.97 2.47
C SER A 303 14.75 -10.79 3.57
N TYR A 304 13.53 -10.39 3.94
CA TYR A 304 12.67 -11.12 4.86
C TYR A 304 11.85 -12.23 4.20
N CYS A 305 11.79 -12.25 2.87
CA CYS A 305 11.04 -13.21 2.09
C CYS A 305 11.97 -14.35 1.68
N ALA A 306 12.00 -15.43 2.47
CA ALA A 306 12.82 -16.60 2.17
C ALA A 306 12.09 -17.50 1.16
N PRO A 307 12.65 -17.75 -0.04
CA PRO A 307 11.99 -18.56 -1.07
C PRO A 307 11.62 -19.99 -0.60
N ALA A 308 12.45 -20.58 0.27
CA ALA A 308 12.18 -21.90 0.83
C ALA A 308 11.01 -21.89 1.83
N SER A 309 10.93 -20.88 2.71
CA SER A 309 9.86 -20.77 3.70
C SER A 309 8.51 -20.41 3.07
N SER A 310 8.53 -19.72 1.93
CA SER A 310 7.36 -19.29 1.16
C SER A 310 6.96 -20.26 0.05
N SER A 311 7.64 -21.41 -0.06
CA SER A 311 7.41 -22.45 -1.07
C SER A 311 6.07 -23.19 -0.94
N THR A 312 5.26 -22.83 0.05
CA THR A 312 4.01 -23.49 0.42
C THR A 312 2.85 -22.51 0.39
N GLN A 313 1.65 -22.96 0.08
CA GLN A 313 0.46 -22.15 0.25
C GLN A 313 0.15 -22.00 1.74
N ALA A 314 0.11 -20.77 2.24
CA ALA A 314 -0.01 -20.54 3.68
C ALA A 314 -1.21 -19.67 4.02
N LEU A 315 -1.87 -20.00 5.13
CA LEU A 315 -2.98 -19.25 5.68
C LEU A 315 -2.50 -18.11 6.58
N LEU A 316 -3.36 -17.11 6.75
CA LEU A 316 -3.14 -16.03 7.71
C LEU A 316 -3.29 -16.59 9.15
N PRO A 317 -2.46 -16.15 10.11
CA PRO A 317 -2.65 -16.52 11.51
C PRO A 317 -4.06 -16.18 12.01
N VAL A 318 -4.60 -17.01 12.92
CA VAL A 318 -5.92 -16.78 13.51
C VAL A 318 -5.89 -15.59 14.48
N ASP A 319 -4.81 -15.46 15.24
CA ASP A 319 -4.65 -14.38 16.22
C ASP A 319 -3.81 -13.23 15.63
N SER A 320 -4.44 -12.06 15.48
CA SER A 320 -3.79 -10.86 14.97
C SER A 320 -2.79 -10.22 15.93
N THR A 321 -2.85 -10.60 17.22
CA THR A 321 -1.95 -10.08 18.27
C THR A 321 -0.65 -10.88 18.38
N ARG A 322 -0.61 -12.06 17.75
CA ARG A 322 0.64 -12.81 17.60
C ARG A 322 1.51 -12.03 16.63
N THR A 323 2.60 -11.50 17.16
CA THR A 323 3.64 -10.83 16.38
C THR A 323 4.25 -11.87 15.45
N ALA A 324 3.66 -12.07 14.28
CA ALA A 324 4.17 -13.02 13.32
C ALA A 324 5.60 -12.61 13.00
N THR A 325 6.52 -13.41 13.51
CA THR A 325 7.92 -13.28 13.21
C THR A 325 8.10 -13.48 11.70
N LEU A 326 9.28 -13.14 11.22
CA LEU A 326 9.77 -13.43 9.86
C LEU A 326 9.58 -14.89 9.42
N SER A 327 9.06 -15.77 10.26
CA SER A 327 8.70 -17.16 9.98
C SER A 327 7.36 -17.35 9.27
N SER A 328 6.44 -16.37 9.26
CA SER A 328 5.12 -16.54 8.63
C SER A 328 5.21 -16.56 7.10
N PRO A 329 4.93 -17.70 6.44
CA PRO A 329 5.03 -17.77 4.98
C PRO A 329 3.97 -16.91 4.28
N ARG A 330 2.78 -16.79 4.88
CA ARG A 330 1.70 -15.94 4.38
C ARG A 330 2.14 -14.48 4.31
N LEU A 331 2.78 -14.00 5.38
CA LEU A 331 3.31 -12.65 5.45
C LEU A 331 4.41 -12.44 4.42
N GLN A 332 5.36 -13.38 4.31
CA GLN A 332 6.42 -13.30 3.32
C GLN A 332 5.88 -13.21 1.88
N GLN A 333 4.86 -14.00 1.54
CA GLN A 333 4.22 -13.95 0.21
C GLN A 333 3.55 -12.61 -0.06
N ALA A 334 2.83 -12.08 0.94
CA ALA A 334 2.17 -10.78 0.82
C ALA A 334 3.18 -9.62 0.75
N LEU A 335 4.27 -9.68 1.53
CA LEU A 335 5.37 -8.73 1.46
C LEU A 335 6.11 -8.80 0.13
N ALA A 336 6.41 -10.00 -0.38
CA ALA A 336 7.03 -10.19 -1.68
C ALA A 336 6.16 -9.59 -2.80
N TYR A 337 4.84 -9.83 -2.75
CA TYR A 337 3.89 -9.22 -3.69
C TYR A 337 3.94 -7.69 -3.64
N THR A 338 3.79 -7.09 -2.45
CA THR A 338 3.81 -5.64 -2.30
C THR A 338 5.15 -5.05 -2.73
N ALA A 339 6.26 -5.64 -2.28
CA ALA A 339 7.60 -5.18 -2.58
C ALA A 339 7.89 -5.25 -4.09
N CYS A 340 7.53 -6.34 -4.78
CA CYS A 340 7.71 -6.45 -6.23
C CYS A 340 6.83 -5.47 -7.02
N THR A 341 5.59 -5.25 -6.57
CA THR A 341 4.70 -4.24 -7.19
C THR A 341 5.28 -2.83 -7.03
N CYS A 342 5.78 -2.52 -5.83
CA CYS A 342 6.48 -1.26 -5.56
C CYS A 342 7.79 -1.15 -6.35
N ALA A 343 8.53 -2.25 -6.51
CA ALA A 343 9.76 -2.33 -7.27
C ALA A 343 9.51 -1.94 -8.72
N GLN A 344 8.50 -2.53 -9.38
CA GLN A 344 8.16 -2.20 -10.76
C GLN A 344 7.94 -0.68 -10.93
N SER A 345 7.14 -0.08 -10.05
CA SER A 345 6.88 1.37 -10.09
C SER A 345 8.16 2.21 -9.92
N LEU A 346 9.07 1.80 -9.03
CA LEU A 346 10.36 2.47 -8.83
C LEU A 346 11.31 2.29 -10.00
N LEU A 347 11.42 1.08 -10.54
CA LEU A 347 12.25 0.76 -11.69
C LEU A 347 11.83 1.60 -12.90
N CYS A 348 10.52 1.69 -13.16
CA CYS A 348 9.98 2.56 -14.22
C CYS A 348 10.32 4.04 -14.04
N ARG A 349 10.40 4.52 -12.80
CA ARG A 349 10.75 5.92 -12.49
C ARG A 349 12.26 6.18 -12.61
N MET A 350 13.08 5.20 -12.25
CA MET A 350 14.54 5.30 -12.31
C MET A 350 15.08 5.09 -13.73
N GLY A 351 14.39 4.34 -14.59
CA GLY A 351 14.82 4.02 -15.95
C GLY A 351 16.05 3.13 -15.99
N GLU A 352 16.86 3.25 -17.06
CA GLU A 352 18.11 2.50 -17.26
C GLU A 352 19.09 2.55 -16.06
N PRO A 353 19.28 3.69 -15.35
CA PRO A 353 20.09 3.75 -14.13
C PRO A 353 19.72 2.74 -13.02
N SER A 354 18.51 2.15 -13.07
CA SER A 354 18.08 1.08 -12.16
C SER A 354 18.87 -0.23 -12.31
N LEU A 355 19.56 -0.44 -13.44
CA LEU A 355 20.41 -1.61 -13.69
C LEU A 355 21.54 -1.78 -12.66
N ARG A 356 21.87 -0.75 -11.88
CA ARG A 356 22.79 -0.89 -10.72
C ARG A 356 22.33 -1.92 -9.68
N PHE A 357 21.03 -2.17 -9.59
CA PHE A 357 20.44 -3.14 -8.65
C PHE A 357 20.31 -4.54 -9.26
N TRP A 358 20.73 -4.72 -10.52
CA TRP A 358 20.52 -5.94 -11.31
C TRP A 358 20.92 -7.21 -10.57
N ASN A 359 22.15 -7.29 -10.06
CA ASN A 359 22.64 -8.51 -9.42
C ASN A 359 21.84 -8.88 -8.17
N ALA A 360 21.53 -7.90 -7.31
CA ALA A 360 20.77 -8.12 -6.09
C ALA A 360 19.33 -8.55 -6.41
N TRP A 361 18.71 -7.91 -7.41
CA TRP A 361 17.37 -8.26 -7.85
C TRP A 361 17.31 -9.66 -8.47
N MET A 362 18.21 -9.95 -9.42
CA MET A 362 18.19 -11.22 -10.16
C MET A 362 18.45 -12.43 -9.29
N ASP A 363 19.33 -12.32 -8.29
CA ASP A 363 19.57 -13.41 -7.36
C ASP A 363 18.29 -13.78 -6.58
N TRP A 364 17.62 -12.75 -6.03
CA TRP A 364 16.37 -12.93 -5.31
C TRP A 364 15.24 -13.42 -6.23
N ALA A 365 15.06 -12.80 -7.40
CA ALA A 365 13.99 -13.13 -8.34
C ALA A 365 14.13 -14.56 -8.89
N CYS A 366 15.34 -14.99 -9.27
CA CYS A 366 15.57 -16.37 -9.71
C CYS A 366 15.23 -17.37 -8.60
N ALA A 367 15.68 -17.10 -7.36
CA ALA A 367 15.39 -17.99 -6.24
C ALA A 367 13.88 -18.02 -5.92
N TRP A 368 13.19 -16.89 -5.99
CA TRP A 368 11.75 -16.82 -5.77
C TRP A 368 10.96 -17.61 -6.83
N LEU A 369 11.26 -17.41 -8.12
CA LEU A 369 10.63 -18.14 -9.21
C LEU A 369 10.91 -19.65 -9.15
N GLU A 370 12.11 -20.05 -8.74
CA GLU A 370 12.50 -21.45 -8.66
C GLU A 370 11.82 -22.19 -7.49
N HIS A 371 11.60 -21.52 -6.36
CA HIS A 371 11.22 -22.20 -5.12
C HIS A 371 9.82 -21.90 -4.59
N ALA A 372 9.18 -20.77 -4.96
CA ALA A 372 7.91 -20.36 -4.33
C ALA A 372 6.73 -21.33 -4.56
N LEU A 373 6.76 -22.16 -5.61
CA LEU A 373 5.78 -23.23 -5.86
C LEU A 373 6.27 -24.63 -5.43
N GLY A 374 7.45 -24.73 -4.80
CA GLY A 374 8.15 -26.00 -4.60
C GLY A 374 7.43 -27.00 -3.69
N ALA A 375 6.75 -26.52 -2.65
CA ALA A 375 5.98 -27.32 -1.69
C ALA A 375 4.45 -27.17 -1.86
N VAL A 376 4.00 -26.58 -2.98
CA VAL A 376 2.59 -26.51 -3.36
C VAL A 376 2.19 -27.82 -4.03
N HIS A 377 1.03 -28.36 -3.65
CA HIS A 377 0.52 -29.64 -4.15
C HIS A 377 -0.78 -29.44 -4.94
N ALA A 378 -1.01 -30.31 -5.93
CA ALA A 378 -2.30 -30.41 -6.61
C ALA A 378 -3.33 -31.18 -5.74
N PRO A 379 -4.63 -30.84 -5.79
CA PRO A 379 -5.21 -29.72 -6.55
C PRO A 379 -4.93 -28.37 -5.88
N PHE A 380 -4.70 -27.33 -6.68
CA PHE A 380 -4.51 -25.95 -6.23
C PHE A 380 -5.68 -25.07 -6.68
N PRO A 381 -6.20 -24.15 -5.84
CA PRO A 381 -5.65 -23.63 -4.58
C PRO A 381 -6.21 -24.30 -3.31
N VAL A 382 -7.04 -25.33 -3.43
CA VAL A 382 -7.62 -25.98 -2.24
C VAL A 382 -6.89 -27.30 -2.01
N PRO A 383 -6.01 -27.39 -1.01
CA PRO A 383 -5.26 -28.62 -0.78
C PRO A 383 -6.20 -29.79 -0.52
N SER A 384 -5.81 -30.98 -0.97
CA SER A 384 -6.48 -32.19 -0.51
C SER A 384 -6.34 -32.30 1.03
N ALA A 385 -7.32 -32.92 1.69
CA ALA A 385 -7.34 -33.03 3.16
C ALA A 385 -6.10 -33.71 3.78
N TYR A 386 -5.28 -34.36 2.95
CA TYR A 386 -4.06 -35.07 3.33
C TYR A 386 -2.76 -34.32 2.99
N ALA A 387 -2.82 -33.25 2.18
CA ALA A 387 -1.63 -32.58 1.63
C ALA A 387 -1.17 -31.34 2.42
N CYS A 388 -2.08 -30.63 3.10
CA CYS A 388 -1.72 -29.44 3.86
C CYS A 388 -2.43 -29.38 5.22
N PRO A 389 -1.82 -28.75 6.24
CA PRO A 389 -2.47 -28.56 7.53
C PRO A 389 -3.71 -27.67 7.38
N ALA A 390 -4.84 -28.09 7.95
CA ALA A 390 -6.10 -27.34 7.92
C ALA A 390 -6.10 -26.06 8.79
N ARG A 391 -4.97 -25.75 9.45
CA ARG A 391 -4.75 -24.61 10.33
C ARG A 391 -3.49 -23.85 9.89
N PRO A 392 -3.37 -22.55 10.19
CA PRO A 392 -2.16 -21.80 9.88
C PRO A 392 -0.92 -22.39 10.55
N MET A 393 0.16 -22.57 9.78
CA MET A 393 1.40 -23.17 10.30
C MET A 393 2.03 -22.33 11.41
N SER A 394 1.93 -21.01 11.35
CA SER A 394 2.42 -20.12 12.40
C SER A 394 1.75 -20.44 13.75
N ASP A 395 0.43 -20.65 13.75
CA ASP A 395 -0.28 -21.00 14.99
C ASP A 395 0.13 -22.37 15.53
N MET A 396 0.40 -23.32 14.64
CA MET A 396 0.91 -24.65 15.03
C MET A 396 2.31 -24.59 15.62
N VAL A 397 3.20 -23.78 15.03
CA VAL A 397 4.56 -23.55 15.54
C VAL A 397 4.50 -22.86 16.90
N ASP A 398 3.67 -21.83 17.04
CA ASP A 398 3.49 -21.12 18.31
C ASP A 398 2.91 -22.05 19.38
N GLU A 399 1.93 -22.91 19.04
CA GLU A 399 1.42 -23.93 19.95
C GLU A 399 2.53 -24.86 20.46
N ILE A 400 3.39 -25.35 19.57
CA ILE A 400 4.52 -26.22 19.93
C ILE A 400 5.51 -25.47 20.81
N ILE A 401 5.84 -24.22 20.50
CA ILE A 401 6.79 -23.41 21.28
C ILE A 401 6.22 -23.14 22.67
N GLU A 402 4.95 -22.76 22.77
CA GLU A 402 4.30 -22.40 24.03
C GLU A 402 3.99 -23.63 24.91
N HIS A 403 3.53 -24.73 24.31
CA HIS A 403 2.98 -25.87 25.05
C HIS A 403 3.85 -27.15 24.96
N GLY A 404 4.89 -27.17 24.12
CA GLY A 404 5.76 -28.33 23.89
C GLY A 404 5.13 -29.46 23.07
N HIS A 405 3.88 -29.31 22.64
CA HIS A 405 3.15 -30.27 21.81
C HIS A 405 2.05 -29.56 21.03
N LEU A 406 1.63 -30.14 19.90
CA LEU A 406 0.44 -29.69 19.19
C LEU A 406 -0.80 -30.05 19.99
N LYS A 407 -1.72 -29.10 20.20
CA LYS A 407 -3.01 -29.42 20.81
C LYS A 407 -3.76 -30.39 19.89
N SER A 408 -4.21 -31.51 20.44
CA SER A 408 -4.90 -32.61 19.74
C SER A 408 -6.34 -32.25 19.30
N ASP A 409 -6.67 -30.97 19.17
CA ASP A 409 -8.03 -30.54 18.90
C ASP A 409 -8.39 -30.76 17.44
N SER A 410 -9.06 -31.89 17.22
CA SER A 410 -9.93 -32.18 16.08
C SER A 410 -11.14 -31.24 15.97
N HIS A 411 -11.17 -30.16 16.76
CA HIS A 411 -12.26 -29.18 16.87
C HIS A 411 -11.85 -27.71 16.63
N GLY A 412 -10.60 -27.43 16.24
CA GLY A 412 -10.27 -26.09 15.72
C GLY A 412 -11.10 -25.77 14.47
N PRO A 413 -11.58 -24.52 14.27
CA PRO A 413 -12.33 -24.17 13.07
C PRO A 413 -11.45 -24.45 11.86
N ARG A 414 -11.88 -25.39 11.00
CA ARG A 414 -11.22 -25.60 9.71
C ARG A 414 -11.29 -24.30 8.93
N SER A 415 -10.16 -23.85 8.40
CA SER A 415 -10.15 -22.69 7.51
C SER A 415 -11.11 -22.90 6.35
N ALA A 416 -11.83 -21.84 6.00
CA ALA A 416 -12.80 -21.90 4.93
C ALA A 416 -12.09 -22.11 3.59
N VAL A 417 -12.82 -22.64 2.61
CA VAL A 417 -12.31 -22.77 1.23
C VAL A 417 -11.88 -21.42 0.68
N SER A 418 -12.59 -20.33 1.04
CA SER A 418 -12.24 -18.96 0.68
C SER A 418 -10.84 -18.55 1.14
N ASP A 419 -10.42 -18.97 2.35
CA ASP A 419 -9.13 -18.58 2.92
C ASP A 419 -7.97 -19.19 2.13
N TRP A 420 -8.15 -20.44 1.68
CA TRP A 420 -7.20 -21.11 0.80
C TRP A 420 -7.17 -20.48 -0.59
N VAL A 421 -8.33 -20.16 -1.17
CA VAL A 421 -8.41 -19.42 -2.44
C VAL A 421 -7.65 -18.08 -2.35
N ASP A 422 -7.81 -17.35 -1.25
CA ASP A 422 -7.12 -16.09 -0.99
C ASP A 422 -5.61 -16.26 -0.81
N ALA A 423 -5.17 -17.30 -0.08
CA ALA A 423 -3.77 -17.65 0.06
C ALA A 423 -3.13 -17.96 -1.30
N GLY A 424 -3.81 -18.78 -2.12
CA GLY A 424 -3.36 -19.13 -3.46
C GLY A 424 -3.29 -17.90 -4.37
N ARG A 425 -4.30 -17.01 -4.30
CA ARG A 425 -4.32 -15.75 -5.03
C ARG A 425 -3.08 -14.91 -4.71
N VAL A 426 -2.73 -14.72 -3.44
CA VAL A 426 -1.56 -13.89 -3.09
C VAL A 426 -0.24 -14.52 -3.50
N LEU A 427 -0.09 -15.83 -3.38
CA LEU A 427 1.12 -16.51 -3.87
C LEU A 427 1.31 -16.28 -5.38
N LEU A 428 0.26 -16.48 -6.19
CA LEU A 428 0.32 -16.22 -7.63
C LEU A 428 0.59 -14.75 -7.96
N HIS A 429 0.01 -13.81 -7.21
CA HIS A 429 0.30 -12.39 -7.41
C HIS A 429 1.75 -12.03 -7.05
N SER A 430 2.34 -12.66 -6.02
CA SER A 430 3.75 -12.43 -5.67
C SER A 430 4.69 -12.85 -6.80
N LEU A 431 4.42 -14.00 -7.42
CA LEU A 431 5.17 -14.49 -8.58
C LEU A 431 4.97 -13.57 -9.78
N HIS A 432 3.73 -13.17 -10.06
CA HIS A 432 3.44 -12.30 -11.20
C HIS A 432 4.11 -10.94 -11.07
N ALA A 433 4.03 -10.30 -9.90
CA ALA A 433 4.70 -9.03 -9.65
C ALA A 433 6.23 -9.16 -9.75
N CYS A 434 6.81 -10.28 -9.29
CA CYS A 434 8.22 -10.58 -9.46
C CYS A 434 8.61 -10.66 -10.96
N VAL A 435 7.83 -11.39 -11.77
CA VAL A 435 8.04 -11.48 -13.22
C VAL A 435 7.92 -10.12 -13.88
N GLN A 436 6.91 -9.31 -13.54
CA GLN A 436 6.70 -7.98 -14.13
C GLN A 436 7.85 -7.02 -13.82
N ALA A 437 8.30 -6.94 -12.57
CA ALA A 437 9.44 -6.10 -12.20
C ALA A 437 10.75 -6.60 -12.84
N THR A 438 10.93 -7.93 -12.97
CA THR A 438 12.08 -8.52 -13.65
C THR A 438 12.06 -8.22 -15.14
N GLN A 439 10.90 -8.32 -15.79
CA GLN A 439 10.69 -7.97 -17.19
C GLN A 439 11.12 -6.53 -17.46
N THR A 440 10.69 -5.57 -16.63
CA THR A 440 11.11 -4.16 -16.76
C THR A 440 12.63 -3.99 -16.73
N LEU A 441 13.33 -4.70 -15.85
CA LEU A 441 14.79 -4.66 -15.83
C LEU A 441 15.40 -5.29 -17.10
N VAL A 442 14.89 -6.43 -17.54
CA VAL A 442 15.37 -7.12 -18.76
C VAL A 442 15.17 -6.25 -20.00
N GLU A 443 14.04 -5.56 -20.10
CA GLU A 443 13.78 -4.57 -21.17
C GLU A 443 14.81 -3.45 -21.14
N TYR A 444 15.07 -2.83 -19.98
CA TYR A 444 16.13 -1.83 -19.86
C TYR A 444 17.52 -2.35 -20.19
N ALA A 445 17.85 -3.59 -19.80
CA ALA A 445 19.13 -4.20 -20.14
C ALA A 445 19.28 -4.50 -21.64
N THR A 446 18.15 -4.75 -22.32
CA THR A 446 18.08 -5.01 -23.77
C THR A 446 18.22 -3.71 -24.56
N ASP A 447 17.53 -2.66 -24.10
CA ASP A 447 17.47 -1.36 -24.77
C ASP A 447 18.69 -0.47 -24.47
N ALA A 448 19.46 -0.78 -23.41
CA ALA A 448 20.68 -0.06 -23.05
C ALA A 448 21.70 -0.09 -24.19
N THR A 449 21.76 1.00 -24.98
CA THR A 449 22.76 1.19 -26.02
C THR A 449 24.10 1.54 -25.37
N VAL A 450 25.13 0.74 -25.61
CA VAL A 450 26.50 1.02 -25.15
C VAL A 450 27.05 2.22 -25.94
N VAL A 451 26.82 3.43 -25.44
CA VAL A 451 27.38 4.65 -26.03
C VAL A 451 28.81 4.88 -25.48
N ASP A 452 29.79 4.75 -26.37
CA ASP A 452 31.15 5.31 -26.31
C ASP A 452 31.96 5.15 -25.00
N THR A 453 31.97 3.94 -24.43
CA THR A 453 33.05 3.50 -23.51
C THR A 453 33.45 2.07 -23.85
N PRO A 454 34.68 1.62 -23.56
CA PRO A 454 35.11 0.24 -23.75
C PRO A 454 34.47 -0.64 -22.67
N LEU A 455 33.15 -0.72 -22.68
CA LEU A 455 32.34 -1.60 -21.88
C LEU A 455 31.69 -2.64 -22.82
N PRO A 456 31.44 -3.87 -22.33
CA PRO A 456 30.99 -4.97 -23.16
C PRO A 456 29.69 -4.63 -23.91
N THR A 457 29.50 -5.24 -25.09
CA THR A 457 28.38 -5.02 -26.03
C THR A 457 26.99 -5.33 -25.48
N HIS A 458 26.87 -5.72 -24.21
CA HIS A 458 25.64 -5.98 -23.49
C HIS A 458 25.74 -5.38 -22.08
N ALA A 459 24.61 -4.96 -21.52
CA ALA A 459 24.55 -4.53 -20.12
C ALA A 459 25.26 -5.55 -19.22
N PRO A 460 26.21 -5.12 -18.37
CA PRO A 460 27.06 -6.04 -17.59
C PRO A 460 26.18 -6.96 -16.74
N GLY A 461 26.25 -8.26 -16.99
CA GLY A 461 25.55 -9.29 -16.22
C GLY A 461 24.36 -9.97 -16.90
N LEU A 462 23.79 -9.43 -17.98
CA LEU A 462 22.65 -10.08 -18.65
C LEU A 462 23.04 -11.50 -19.11
N ARG A 463 24.14 -11.66 -19.86
CA ARG A 463 24.66 -12.98 -20.27
C ARG A 463 24.91 -13.97 -19.13
N VAL A 464 25.27 -13.47 -17.94
CA VAL A 464 25.52 -14.31 -16.74
C VAL A 464 24.21 -14.80 -16.14
N TRP A 465 23.21 -13.91 -16.10
CA TRP A 465 21.92 -14.18 -15.46
C TRP A 465 20.91 -14.85 -16.39
N MET A 466 21.00 -14.66 -17.71
CA MET A 466 20.06 -15.21 -18.70
C MET A 466 19.84 -16.72 -18.55
N PRO A 467 20.87 -17.58 -18.46
CA PRO A 467 20.64 -19.02 -18.31
C PRO A 467 19.90 -19.36 -17.00
N ARG A 468 20.26 -18.69 -15.89
CA ARG A 468 19.66 -18.93 -14.58
C ARG A 468 18.22 -18.43 -14.52
N LEU A 469 17.96 -17.25 -15.07
CA LEU A 469 16.62 -16.66 -15.15
C LEU A 469 15.70 -17.47 -16.07
N MET A 470 16.19 -17.87 -17.24
CA MET A 470 15.48 -18.76 -18.16
C MET A 470 15.12 -20.09 -17.48
N ALA A 471 16.09 -20.72 -16.80
CA ALA A 471 15.84 -21.96 -16.08
C ALA A 471 14.80 -21.78 -14.96
N ALA A 472 14.89 -20.71 -14.17
CA ALA A 472 13.93 -20.41 -13.10
C ALA A 472 12.51 -20.15 -13.65
N ALA A 473 12.39 -19.36 -14.72
CA ALA A 473 11.10 -19.07 -15.37
C ALA A 473 10.46 -20.32 -15.98
N CYS A 474 11.26 -21.17 -16.64
CA CYS A 474 10.78 -22.45 -17.17
C CYS A 474 10.37 -23.43 -16.05
N LYS A 475 11.16 -23.55 -14.97
CA LYS A 475 10.79 -24.36 -13.81
C LYS A 475 9.48 -23.90 -13.20
N CYS A 476 9.32 -22.58 -13.00
CA CYS A 476 8.07 -21.99 -12.51
C CYS A 476 6.88 -22.31 -13.43
N SER A 477 7.06 -22.18 -14.76
CA SER A 477 6.03 -22.47 -15.75
C SER A 477 5.58 -23.94 -15.72
N ILE A 478 6.54 -24.87 -15.69
CA ILE A 478 6.26 -26.31 -15.60
C ILE A 478 5.53 -26.62 -14.30
N ARG A 479 6.03 -26.12 -13.16
CA ARG A 479 5.38 -26.34 -11.86
C ARG A 479 3.97 -25.76 -11.81
N LEU A 480 3.74 -24.60 -12.41
CA LEU A 480 2.39 -24.00 -12.47
C LEU A 480 1.42 -24.86 -13.28
N GLN A 481 1.89 -25.50 -14.36
CA GLN A 481 1.09 -26.45 -15.15
C GLN A 481 0.82 -27.74 -14.38
N ASP A 482 1.80 -28.24 -13.62
CA ASP A 482 1.65 -29.45 -12.78
C ASP A 482 0.61 -29.30 -11.67
N LEU A 483 0.23 -28.06 -11.29
CA LEU A 483 -0.73 -27.79 -10.22
C LEU A 483 -2.19 -28.04 -10.61
N ASP A 484 -2.47 -28.30 -11.90
CA ASP A 484 -3.80 -28.59 -12.47
C ASP A 484 -4.91 -27.65 -11.96
N ILE A 485 -4.67 -26.35 -12.14
CA ILE A 485 -5.55 -25.28 -11.62
C ILE A 485 -6.79 -25.16 -12.52
N GLN A 486 -7.89 -25.83 -12.16
CA GLN A 486 -9.17 -25.75 -12.89
C GLN A 486 -10.16 -24.76 -12.27
N GLU A 487 -10.22 -24.71 -10.93
CA GLU A 487 -11.14 -23.86 -10.18
C GLU A 487 -10.45 -23.24 -8.95
N PRO A 488 -10.93 -22.10 -8.42
CA PRO A 488 -11.98 -21.24 -8.96
C PRO A 488 -11.48 -20.39 -10.15
N PRO A 489 -12.38 -19.84 -11.00
CA PRO A 489 -12.02 -19.14 -12.24
C PRO A 489 -11.11 -17.92 -12.01
N VAL A 490 -11.22 -17.26 -10.85
CA VAL A 490 -10.36 -16.15 -10.46
C VAL A 490 -8.89 -16.58 -10.34
N VAL A 491 -8.64 -17.76 -9.76
CA VAL A 491 -7.28 -18.31 -9.57
C VAL A 491 -6.76 -18.89 -10.88
N HIS A 492 -7.61 -19.58 -11.65
CA HIS A 492 -7.26 -20.06 -12.99
C HIS A 492 -6.82 -18.90 -13.91
N THR A 493 -7.63 -17.85 -14.03
CA THR A 493 -7.31 -16.66 -14.85
C THR A 493 -5.98 -16.03 -14.44
N ARG A 494 -5.73 -15.97 -13.12
CA ARG A 494 -4.47 -15.43 -12.61
C ARG A 494 -3.27 -16.32 -12.94
N ALA A 495 -3.41 -17.65 -12.84
CA ALA A 495 -2.39 -18.59 -13.25
C ALA A 495 -2.09 -18.48 -14.75
N SER A 496 -3.12 -18.37 -15.60
CA SER A 496 -2.95 -18.16 -17.04
C SER A 496 -2.22 -16.85 -17.35
N THR A 497 -2.54 -15.77 -16.62
CA THR A 497 -1.84 -14.48 -16.75
C THR A 497 -0.37 -14.61 -16.36
N LEU A 498 -0.07 -15.28 -15.25
CA LEU A 498 1.30 -15.55 -14.81
C LEU A 498 2.07 -16.35 -15.87
N LEU A 499 1.47 -17.39 -16.43
CA LEU A 499 2.08 -18.19 -17.49
C LEU A 499 2.41 -17.35 -18.74
N ALA A 500 1.49 -16.49 -19.17
CA ALA A 500 1.71 -15.57 -20.29
C ALA A 500 2.86 -14.58 -20.01
N SER A 501 2.93 -14.04 -18.79
CA SER A 501 4.03 -13.14 -18.38
C SER A 501 5.37 -13.88 -18.32
N LEU A 502 5.41 -15.13 -17.85
CA LEU A 502 6.62 -15.97 -17.87
C LEU A 502 7.08 -16.27 -19.30
N GLN A 503 6.16 -16.59 -20.20
CA GLN A 503 6.46 -16.79 -21.62
C GLN A 503 7.01 -15.52 -22.28
N THR A 504 6.43 -14.36 -21.96
CA THR A 504 6.90 -13.05 -22.45
C THR A 504 8.33 -12.77 -21.97
N LEU A 505 8.61 -13.07 -20.70
CA LEU A 505 9.96 -12.95 -20.12
C LEU A 505 10.96 -13.84 -20.85
N CYS A 506 10.63 -15.13 -21.04
CA CYS A 506 11.48 -16.05 -21.79
C CYS A 506 11.70 -15.55 -23.23
N TYR A 507 10.66 -15.12 -23.93
CA TYR A 507 10.78 -14.61 -25.30
C TYR A 507 11.69 -13.37 -25.39
N THR A 508 11.58 -12.44 -24.43
CA THR A 508 12.45 -11.25 -24.37
C THR A 508 13.92 -11.63 -24.18
N ILE A 509 14.19 -12.64 -23.34
CA ILE A 509 15.53 -13.19 -23.13
C ILE A 509 16.04 -13.91 -24.40
N LEU A 510 15.18 -14.63 -25.13
CA LEU A 510 15.58 -15.32 -26.35
C LEU A 510 15.89 -14.37 -27.51
N ARG A 511 15.23 -13.21 -27.56
CA ARG A 511 15.51 -12.18 -28.56
C ARG A 511 16.87 -11.51 -28.38
N THR A 512 17.47 -11.61 -27.20
CA THR A 512 18.71 -10.91 -26.87
C THR A 512 19.98 -11.73 -27.11
N ASP A 513 19.89 -13.06 -27.28
CA ASP A 513 21.05 -13.92 -27.52
C ASP A 513 20.71 -15.15 -28.40
N ASP A 514 21.42 -15.31 -29.52
CA ASP A 514 21.25 -16.42 -30.48
C ASP A 514 21.63 -17.80 -29.90
N SER A 515 22.35 -17.84 -28.77
CA SER A 515 22.80 -19.09 -28.13
C SER A 515 21.67 -19.96 -27.55
N PHE A 516 20.45 -19.42 -27.42
CA PHE A 516 19.29 -20.14 -26.91
C PHE A 516 18.35 -20.68 -28.00
N TYR A 517 18.82 -20.82 -29.24
CA TYR A 517 18.04 -21.33 -30.38
C TYR A 517 17.17 -22.56 -30.05
N THR A 518 17.72 -23.55 -29.33
CA THR A 518 16.98 -24.77 -28.95
C THR A 518 15.80 -24.49 -28.00
N VAL A 519 15.95 -23.55 -27.07
CA VAL A 519 14.86 -23.16 -26.15
C VAL A 519 13.79 -22.35 -26.90
N ARG A 520 14.20 -21.54 -27.89
CA ARG A 520 13.28 -20.82 -28.79
C ARG A 520 12.38 -21.78 -29.57
N MET A 521 12.95 -22.87 -30.09
CA MET A 521 12.18 -23.92 -30.78
C MET A 521 11.20 -24.64 -29.85
N CYS A 522 11.53 -24.82 -28.56
CA CYS A 522 10.65 -25.47 -27.59
C CYS A 522 9.50 -24.57 -27.07
N LEU A 523 9.67 -23.25 -27.10
CA LEU A 523 8.67 -22.28 -26.63
C LEU A 523 7.74 -21.76 -27.73
N ALA A 524 8.10 -21.91 -29.01
CA ALA A 524 7.23 -21.58 -30.13
C ALA A 524 5.99 -22.50 -30.12
N ARG A 525 4.79 -21.91 -30.16
CA ARG A 525 3.55 -22.67 -30.36
C ARG A 525 3.58 -23.32 -31.75
N GLU A 526 2.92 -24.47 -31.90
CA GLU A 526 2.88 -25.22 -33.18
C GLU A 526 2.46 -24.36 -34.39
N ASP A 527 1.69 -23.30 -34.18
CA ASP A 527 1.25 -22.37 -35.24
C ASP A 527 2.33 -21.35 -35.70
N ASP A 528 3.33 -21.04 -34.87
CA ASP A 528 4.43 -20.11 -35.23
C ASP A 528 5.57 -20.80 -36.00
N LEU A 529 5.61 -22.14 -35.98
CA LEU A 529 6.64 -22.95 -36.65
C LEU A 529 6.48 -22.98 -38.18
N LEU A 530 5.43 -22.38 -38.74
CA LEU A 530 5.20 -22.32 -40.19
C LEU A 530 5.90 -21.13 -40.88
N TYR A 531 6.50 -20.19 -40.15
CA TYR A 531 7.08 -18.98 -40.75
C TYR A 531 8.60 -18.79 -40.64
N GLU A 532 9.32 -19.56 -39.82
CA GLU A 532 10.79 -19.51 -39.84
C GLU A 532 11.37 -20.52 -40.86
N ARG A 533 11.33 -20.14 -42.14
CA ARG A 533 12.23 -20.74 -43.14
C ARG A 533 13.68 -20.45 -42.72
N ALA A 534 14.47 -21.53 -42.73
CA ALA A 534 15.89 -21.65 -42.47
C ALA A 534 16.75 -20.37 -42.65
N PRO A 535 17.76 -20.14 -41.79
CA PRO A 535 18.71 -19.05 -42.00
C PRO A 535 19.47 -19.27 -43.32
N PRO A 536 19.56 -18.27 -44.21
CA PRO A 536 20.46 -18.34 -45.35
C PRO A 536 21.89 -18.10 -44.85
N SER A 537 22.81 -18.88 -45.40
CA SER A 537 24.29 -18.75 -45.32
C SER A 537 25.02 -19.50 -44.19
N LEU A 538 25.18 -20.81 -44.40
CA LEU A 538 26.43 -21.54 -44.08
C LEU A 538 26.90 -22.29 -45.33
N TYR A 539 27.26 -21.52 -46.35
CA TYR A 539 28.11 -21.97 -47.45
C TYR A 539 28.94 -20.78 -47.90
N THR A 540 30.17 -20.67 -47.41
CA THR A 540 31.37 -20.36 -48.20
C THR A 540 32.61 -20.28 -47.30
N TYR A 541 33.59 -21.13 -47.66
CA TYR A 541 34.99 -21.27 -47.26
C TYR A 541 35.34 -21.73 -45.85
#